data_AF-A0A5C8AHD6-F1
#
_entry.id   AF-A0A5C8AHD6-F1
#
_cell.length_a   1.000
_cell.length_b   1.000
_cell.length_c   1.000
_cell.angle_alpha   90.00
_cell.angle_beta   90.00
_cell.angle_gamma   90.00
#
_symmetry.space_group_name_H-M   'P 1'
#
loop_
_entity.id
_entity.type
_entity.pdbx_description
1 polymer ?
#
loop_
_entity_poly.entity_id
_entity_poly.type
_entity_poly.pdbx_seq_one_letter_code
_entity_poly.pdbx_strand_id
1 'polypeptide(L)'
;MKISAVIFAVLALVLSVYLVKDVFANVWLFILSVLVSIFYVVPIFGKRLREIPVVKSALIAVVWTSVLLLIPWLNEGKDPMVVQDELTAFCCFFIAISIPFDIRDLEQDRLQHKTLPLLLGTTISKILSILLLGVFCLIIANINQEIGKSLLFVCVTVITALLILFTNSTRSIYFFAAIDGTMVLIGLVYFFG
;
A
#
# COMPACT_ATOMS: atom_id res chain seq x y z
N MET A 1 18.96 6.62 16.65
CA MET A 1 18.10 5.50 16.17
C MET A 1 17.75 4.64 17.39
N LYS A 2 16.48 4.40 17.70
CA LYS A 2 16.09 3.67 18.92
C LYS A 2 16.51 2.19 18.79
N ILE A 3 17.13 1.60 19.81
CA ILE A 3 17.58 0.20 19.84
C ILE A 3 16.47 -0.78 19.43
N SER A 4 15.22 -0.48 19.80
CA SER A 4 14.05 -1.26 19.40
C SER A 4 13.89 -1.38 17.87
N ALA A 5 14.17 -0.32 17.10
CA ALA A 5 14.05 -0.37 15.65
C ALA A 5 15.06 -1.32 15.02
N VAL A 6 16.28 -1.40 15.57
CA VAL A 6 17.32 -2.33 15.11
C VAL A 6 16.89 -3.78 15.38
N ILE A 7 16.35 -4.04 16.58
CA ILE A 7 15.86 -5.37 16.95
C ILE A 7 14.74 -5.82 16.00
N PHE A 8 13.74 -4.96 15.74
CA PHE A 8 12.67 -5.28 14.79
C PHE A 8 13.20 -5.52 13.37
N ALA A 9 14.15 -4.71 12.90
CA ALA A 9 14.74 -4.88 11.58
C ALA A 9 15.50 -6.21 11.45
N VAL A 10 16.29 -6.58 12.47
CA VAL A 10 17.02 -7.86 12.49
C VAL A 10 16.05 -9.03 12.53
N LEU A 11 15.01 -8.98 13.36
CA LEU A 11 13.99 -10.03 13.42
C LEU A 11 13.23 -10.17 12.10
N ALA A 12 12.84 -9.06 11.47
CA ALA A 12 12.19 -9.06 10.17
C ALA A 12 13.10 -9.67 9.08
N LEU A 13 14.40 -9.34 9.10
CA LEU A 13 15.38 -9.91 8.18
C LEU A 13 15.50 -11.42 8.37
N VAL A 14 15.69 -11.89 9.61
CA VAL A 14 15.80 -13.32 9.93
C VAL A 14 14.54 -14.08 9.50
N LEU A 15 13.36 -13.54 9.81
CA LEU A 15 12.09 -14.13 9.41
C LEU A 15 11.95 -14.17 7.89
N SER A 16 12.32 -13.10 7.19
CA SER A 16 12.26 -13.05 5.73
C SER A 16 13.15 -14.11 5.06
N VAL A 17 14.36 -14.32 5.59
CA VAL A 17 15.29 -15.36 5.10
C VAL A 17 14.73 -16.76 5.37
N TYR A 18 14.06 -16.96 6.51
CA TYR A 18 13.44 -18.23 6.84
C TYR A 18 12.21 -18.57 5.96
N LEU A 19 11.41 -17.56 5.59
CA LEU A 19 10.15 -17.76 4.86
C LEU A 19 10.32 -17.92 3.34
N VAL A 20 11.40 -17.41 2.75
CA VAL A 20 11.67 -17.50 1.31
C VAL A 20 12.34 -18.84 0.98
N LYS A 21 11.62 -19.73 0.29
CA LYS A 21 12.06 -21.10 -0.06
C LYS A 21 13.23 -21.10 -1.04
N ASP A 22 13.28 -20.15 -1.97
CA ASP A 22 14.36 -20.03 -2.96
C ASP A 22 14.95 -18.61 -2.97
N VAL A 23 15.91 -18.39 -2.08
CA VAL A 23 16.57 -17.10 -1.90
C VAL A 23 17.35 -16.70 -3.16
N PHE A 24 17.98 -17.66 -3.84
CA PHE A 24 18.85 -17.39 -4.98
C PHE A 24 18.07 -16.99 -6.24
N ALA A 25 16.93 -17.63 -6.50
CA ALA A 25 16.04 -17.24 -7.61
C ALA A 25 15.43 -15.83 -7.41
N ASN A 26 15.27 -15.40 -6.15
CA ASN A 26 14.55 -14.18 -5.79
C ASN A 26 15.45 -13.06 -5.24
N VAL A 27 16.78 -13.16 -5.34
CA VAL A 27 17.74 -12.14 -4.85
C VAL A 27 17.43 -10.74 -5.36
N TRP A 28 16.93 -10.65 -6.60
CA TRP A 28 16.60 -9.38 -7.23
C TRP A 28 15.51 -8.60 -6.48
N LEU A 29 14.57 -9.27 -5.79
CA LEU A 29 13.54 -8.64 -4.96
C LEU A 29 14.15 -7.98 -3.72
N PHE A 30 15.14 -8.62 -3.11
CA PHE A 30 15.86 -8.05 -1.97
C PHE A 30 16.69 -6.84 -2.40
N ILE A 31 17.39 -6.94 -3.54
CA ILE A 31 18.12 -5.82 -4.12
C ILE A 31 17.18 -4.66 -4.43
N LEU A 32 16.05 -4.92 -5.08
CA LEU A 32 15.03 -3.90 -5.37
C LEU A 32 14.53 -3.24 -4.09
N SER A 33 14.22 -4.02 -3.06
CA SER A 33 13.74 -3.53 -1.76
C SER A 33 14.78 -2.63 -1.06
N VAL A 34 16.06 -3.00 -1.13
CA VAL A 34 17.17 -2.19 -0.61
C VAL A 34 17.31 -0.89 -1.41
N LEU A 35 17.27 -0.97 -2.74
CA LEU A 35 17.36 0.22 -3.61
C LEU A 35 16.22 1.19 -3.35
N VAL A 36 14.97 0.71 -3.28
CA VAL A 36 13.80 1.52 -2.94
C VAL A 36 13.98 2.18 -1.58
N SER A 37 14.46 1.44 -0.56
CA SER A 37 14.70 1.97 0.78
C SER A 37 15.77 3.07 0.80
N ILE A 38 16.87 2.88 0.06
CA ILE A 38 17.95 3.86 -0.07
C ILE A 38 17.41 5.12 -0.75
N PHE A 39 16.79 4.99 -1.92
CA PHE A 39 16.32 6.14 -2.70
C PHE A 39 15.11 6.86 -2.09
N TYR A 40 14.37 6.18 -1.20
CA TYR A 40 13.34 6.82 -0.39
C TYR A 40 13.90 7.84 0.61
N VAL A 41 15.10 7.60 1.14
CA VAL A 41 15.72 8.42 2.21
C VAL A 41 16.87 9.29 1.71
N VAL A 42 17.70 8.76 0.81
CA VAL A 42 18.89 9.44 0.27
C VAL A 42 18.48 10.32 -0.91
N PRO A 43 18.86 11.61 -0.92
CA PRO A 43 18.53 12.50 -2.02
C PRO A 43 19.32 12.11 -3.28
N ILE A 44 18.60 11.90 -4.38
CA ILE A 44 19.17 11.78 -5.72
C ILE A 44 18.91 13.11 -6.43
N PHE A 45 19.92 13.74 -7.03
CA PHE A 45 19.79 15.05 -7.68
C PHE A 45 19.15 16.13 -6.76
N GLY A 46 19.45 16.08 -5.47
CA GLY A 46 18.96 17.05 -4.48
C GLY A 46 17.51 16.83 -4.01
N LYS A 47 16.84 15.75 -4.42
CA LYS A 47 15.50 15.39 -3.94
C LYS A 47 15.42 13.92 -3.53
N ARG A 48 14.71 13.63 -2.45
CA ARG A 48 14.42 12.24 -2.03
C ARG A 48 13.15 11.78 -2.72
N LEU A 49 13.05 10.50 -3.11
CA LEU A 49 11.86 10.03 -3.84
C LEU A 49 10.56 10.23 -3.03
N ARG A 50 10.64 10.16 -1.71
CA ARG A 50 9.51 10.41 -0.80
C ARG A 50 8.96 11.84 -0.84
N GLU A 51 9.74 12.79 -1.36
CA GLU A 51 9.35 14.20 -1.44
C GLU A 51 8.54 14.50 -2.70
N ILE A 52 8.49 13.53 -3.63
CA ILE A 52 7.74 13.69 -4.88
C ILE A 52 6.30 13.20 -4.62
N PRO A 53 5.30 14.09 -4.74
CA PRO A 53 3.92 13.88 -4.25
C PRO A 53 3.26 12.57 -4.70
N VAL A 54 3.38 12.25 -6.00
CA VAL A 54 2.75 11.07 -6.61
C VAL A 54 3.60 9.81 -6.37
N VAL A 55 4.93 9.99 -6.36
CA VAL A 55 5.88 8.89 -6.21
C VAL A 55 5.83 8.35 -4.79
N LYS A 56 5.58 9.18 -3.78
CA LYS A 56 5.44 8.73 -2.38
C LYS A 56 4.36 7.64 -2.26
N SER A 57 3.14 7.93 -2.70
CA SER A 57 2.00 7.00 -2.61
C SER A 57 2.22 5.76 -3.49
N ALA A 58 2.78 5.94 -4.69
CA ALA A 58 3.11 4.83 -5.60
C ALA A 58 4.18 3.89 -5.01
N LEU A 59 5.23 4.43 -4.40
CA LEU A 59 6.28 3.63 -3.76
C LEU A 59 5.73 2.83 -2.58
N ILE A 60 4.87 3.43 -1.76
CA ILE A 60 4.20 2.73 -0.65
C ILE A 60 3.41 1.54 -1.20
N ALA A 61 2.62 1.75 -2.25
CA ALA A 61 1.83 0.69 -2.86
C ALA A 61 2.69 -0.43 -3.47
N VAL A 62 3.77 -0.08 -4.18
CA VAL A 62 4.69 -1.07 -4.74
C VAL A 62 5.33 -1.91 -3.64
N VAL A 63 5.77 -1.29 -2.55
CA VAL A 63 6.37 -2.03 -1.42
C VAL A 63 5.34 -2.97 -0.79
N TRP A 64 4.13 -2.49 -0.49
CA TRP A 64 3.08 -3.33 0.11
C TRP A 64 2.67 -4.49 -0.79
N THR A 65 2.38 -4.24 -2.07
CA THR A 65 2.04 -5.29 -3.02
C THR A 65 3.18 -6.29 -3.20
N SER A 66 4.42 -5.81 -3.23
CA SER A 66 5.58 -6.70 -3.39
C SER A 66 5.73 -7.65 -2.21
N VAL A 67 5.62 -7.12 -0.99
CA VAL A 67 5.80 -7.90 0.25
C VAL A 67 4.62 -8.83 0.51
N LEU A 68 3.38 -8.36 0.30
CA LEU A 68 2.18 -9.12 0.65
C LEU A 68 1.70 -10.08 -0.43
N LEU A 69 2.05 -9.85 -1.70
CA LEU A 69 1.54 -10.65 -2.82
C LEU A 69 2.65 -11.20 -3.70
N LEU A 70 3.51 -10.34 -4.27
CA LEU A 70 4.49 -10.79 -5.26
C LEU A 70 5.48 -11.82 -4.68
N ILE A 71 6.08 -11.52 -3.53
CA ILE A 71 7.04 -12.43 -2.87
C ILE A 71 6.37 -13.76 -2.49
N PRO A 72 5.21 -13.78 -1.80
CA PRO A 72 4.48 -15.03 -1.54
C PRO A 72 4.14 -15.83 -2.79
N TRP A 73 3.68 -15.19 -3.87
CA TRP A 73 3.33 -15.89 -5.10
C TRP A 73 4.53 -16.50 -5.81
N LEU A 74 5.66 -15.78 -5.87
CA LEU A 74 6.92 -16.33 -6.36
C LEU A 74 7.40 -17.50 -5.50
N ASN A 75 7.19 -17.44 -4.18
CA ASN A 75 7.53 -18.52 -3.25
C ASN A 75 6.67 -19.78 -3.43
N GLU A 76 5.47 -19.63 -3.97
CA GLU A 76 4.60 -20.74 -4.40
C GLU A 76 4.84 -21.13 -5.88
N GLY A 77 5.86 -20.57 -6.54
CA GLY A 77 6.22 -20.89 -7.91
C GLY A 77 5.25 -20.37 -8.97
N LYS A 78 4.39 -19.39 -8.63
CA LYS A 78 3.50 -18.76 -9.61
C LYS A 78 4.26 -17.77 -10.49
N ASP A 79 3.93 -17.79 -11.78
CA ASP A 79 4.43 -16.80 -12.74
C ASP A 79 3.76 -15.43 -12.46
N PRO A 80 4.54 -14.33 -12.33
CA PRO A 80 4.02 -12.98 -12.19
C PRO A 80 2.98 -12.57 -13.25
N MET A 81 3.07 -13.10 -14.47
CA MET A 81 2.10 -12.85 -15.54
C MET A 81 0.72 -13.40 -15.20
N VAL A 82 0.64 -14.51 -14.46
CA VAL A 82 -0.64 -15.13 -14.06
C VAL A 82 -1.32 -14.35 -12.94
N VAL A 83 -0.54 -13.71 -12.06
CA VAL A 83 -1.04 -12.93 -10.92
C VAL A 83 -1.06 -11.41 -11.20
N GLN A 84 -0.79 -10.98 -12.43
CA GLN A 84 -0.63 -9.56 -12.78
C GLN A 84 -1.86 -8.72 -12.43
N ASP A 85 -3.06 -9.23 -12.70
CA ASP A 85 -4.31 -8.52 -12.40
C ASP A 85 -4.51 -8.35 -10.90
N GLU A 86 -4.18 -9.38 -10.11
CA GLU A 86 -4.21 -9.33 -8.65
C GLU A 86 -3.21 -8.30 -8.11
N LEU A 87 -1.96 -8.32 -8.60
CA LEU A 87 -0.94 -7.33 -8.24
C LEU A 87 -1.39 -5.91 -8.58
N THR A 88 -2.02 -5.72 -9.75
CA THR A 88 -2.53 -4.42 -10.18
C THR A 88 -3.67 -3.95 -9.29
N ALA A 89 -4.62 -4.83 -8.96
CA ALA A 89 -5.73 -4.54 -8.05
C ALA A 89 -5.20 -4.05 -6.69
N PHE A 90 -4.32 -4.82 -6.06
CA PHE A 90 -3.78 -4.48 -4.74
C PHE A 90 -2.90 -3.23 -4.76
N CYS A 91 -2.15 -2.98 -5.84
CA CYS A 91 -1.47 -1.70 -6.04
C CYS A 91 -2.46 -0.53 -6.03
N CYS A 92 -3.57 -0.61 -6.79
CA CYS A 92 -4.61 0.42 -6.77
C CYS A 92 -5.19 0.62 -5.37
N PHE A 93 -5.45 -0.47 -4.65
CA PHE A 93 -5.96 -0.43 -3.27
C PHE A 93 -4.99 0.28 -2.31
N PHE A 94 -3.69 -0.07 -2.32
CA PHE A 94 -2.71 0.57 -1.44
C PHE A 94 -2.52 2.05 -1.76
N ILE A 95 -2.55 2.45 -3.04
CA ILE A 95 -2.56 3.88 -3.40
C ILE A 95 -3.82 4.54 -2.83
N ALA A 96 -5.00 3.93 -3.01
CA ALA A 96 -6.26 4.48 -2.53
C ALA A 96 -6.23 4.78 -1.03
N ILE A 97 -5.79 3.82 -0.20
CA ILE A 97 -5.77 3.99 1.26
C ILE A 97 -4.61 4.87 1.74
N SER A 98 -3.53 5.03 0.97
CA SER A 98 -2.41 5.92 1.33
C SER A 98 -2.76 7.41 1.22
N ILE A 99 -3.64 7.79 0.30
CA ILE A 99 -4.04 9.19 0.08
C ILE A 99 -4.68 9.83 1.34
N PRO A 100 -5.57 9.15 2.08
CA PRO A 100 -6.03 9.63 3.38
C PRO A 100 -4.92 10.06 4.35
N PHE A 101 -3.81 9.33 4.40
CA PHE A 101 -2.67 9.68 5.26
C PHE A 101 -1.97 10.94 4.76
N ASP A 102 -1.84 11.13 3.44
CA ASP A 102 -1.35 12.39 2.88
C ASP A 102 -2.29 13.57 3.19
N ILE A 103 -3.61 13.34 3.28
CA ILE A 103 -4.59 14.38 3.69
C ILE A 103 -4.41 14.73 5.18
N ARG A 104 -4.12 13.74 6.03
CA ARG A 104 -3.83 13.95 7.45
C ARG A 104 -2.63 14.86 7.64
N ASP A 105 -1.56 14.56 6.91
CA ASP A 105 -0.23 15.13 7.12
C ASP A 105 -0.07 16.50 6.41
N LEU A 106 -1.13 17.00 5.76
CA LEU A 106 -1.17 18.26 5.01
C LEU A 106 -0.54 19.47 5.73
N GLU A 107 -0.79 19.65 7.03
CA GLU A 107 -0.24 20.79 7.78
C GLU A 107 1.27 20.70 7.99
N GLN A 108 1.78 19.49 8.23
CA GLN A 108 3.21 19.23 8.39
C GLN A 108 3.93 19.28 7.03
N ASP A 109 3.28 18.76 5.99
CA ASP A 109 3.82 18.70 4.64
C ASP A 109 3.92 20.10 4.00
N ARG A 110 3.00 21.04 4.27
CA ARG A 110 3.06 22.42 3.73
C ARG A 110 4.41 23.11 3.93
N LEU A 111 5.11 22.78 5.01
CA LEU A 111 6.38 23.40 5.38
C LEU A 111 7.60 22.69 4.76
N GLN A 112 7.45 21.46 4.24
CA GLN A 112 8.57 20.60 3.89
C GLN A 112 8.48 19.98 2.48
N HIS A 113 7.29 19.57 2.03
CA HIS A 113 7.11 18.72 0.85
C HIS A 113 5.80 19.04 0.10
N LYS A 114 5.76 18.80 -1.22
CA LYS A 114 4.50 18.85 -1.97
C LYS A 114 3.88 17.45 -1.96
N THR A 115 2.65 17.30 -1.46
CA THR A 115 1.87 16.05 -1.52
C THR A 115 0.71 16.18 -2.50
N LEU A 116 0.12 15.04 -2.90
CA LEU A 116 -0.98 15.02 -3.86
C LEU A 116 -2.16 15.92 -3.40
N PRO A 117 -2.56 15.93 -2.11
CA PRO A 117 -3.60 16.84 -1.64
C PRO A 117 -3.19 18.31 -1.63
N LEU A 118 -1.89 18.63 -1.55
CA LEU A 118 -1.41 20.01 -1.69
C LEU A 118 -1.44 20.49 -3.15
N LEU A 119 -1.27 19.58 -4.12
CA LEU A 119 -1.31 19.90 -5.55
C LEU A 119 -2.72 19.99 -6.12
N LEU A 120 -3.58 19.02 -5.79
CA LEU A 120 -4.92 18.87 -6.37
C LEU A 120 -6.03 19.37 -5.45
N GLY A 121 -5.71 19.63 -4.17
CA GLY A 121 -6.70 19.86 -3.14
C GLY A 121 -7.26 18.57 -2.55
N THR A 122 -7.78 18.69 -1.32
CA THR A 122 -8.31 17.56 -0.53
C THR A 122 -9.48 16.86 -1.23
N THR A 123 -10.39 17.62 -1.85
CA THR A 123 -11.58 17.06 -2.51
C THR A 123 -11.21 16.19 -3.70
N ILE A 124 -10.34 16.68 -4.60
CA ILE A 124 -9.90 15.92 -5.78
C ILE A 124 -9.11 14.68 -5.36
N SER A 125 -8.30 14.78 -4.30
CA SER A 125 -7.53 13.64 -3.78
C SER A 125 -8.44 12.53 -3.22
N LYS A 126 -9.53 12.89 -2.53
CA LYS A 126 -10.55 11.92 -2.09
C LYS A 126 -11.24 11.25 -3.28
N ILE A 127 -11.58 12.02 -4.31
CA ILE A 127 -12.19 11.47 -5.54
C ILE A 127 -11.23 10.47 -6.19
N LEU A 128 -9.96 10.81 -6.34
CA LEU A 128 -8.96 9.90 -6.89
C LEU A 128 -8.83 8.61 -6.07
N SER A 129 -8.79 8.73 -4.74
CA SER A 129 -8.75 7.58 -3.83
C SER A 129 -9.96 6.66 -4.01
N ILE A 130 -11.17 7.22 -4.14
CA ILE A 130 -12.40 6.46 -4.39
C ILE A 130 -12.39 5.81 -5.77
N LEU A 131 -11.91 6.51 -6.81
CA LEU A 131 -11.79 5.95 -8.16
C LEU A 131 -10.84 4.76 -8.17
N LEU A 132 -9.69 4.87 -7.50
CA LEU A 132 -8.73 3.77 -7.36
C LEU A 132 -9.29 2.59 -6.58
N LEU A 133 -10.05 2.84 -5.51
CA LEU A 133 -10.77 1.79 -4.79
C LEU A 133 -11.82 1.12 -5.68
N GLY A 134 -12.52 1.89 -6.52
CA GLY A 134 -13.46 1.35 -7.51
C GLY A 134 -12.78 0.46 -8.55
N VAL A 135 -11.62 0.88 -9.07
CA VAL A 135 -10.80 0.05 -9.98
C VAL A 135 -10.37 -1.24 -9.30
N PHE A 136 -9.91 -1.18 -8.04
CA PHE A 136 -9.62 -2.38 -7.25
C PHE A 136 -10.83 -3.33 -7.20
N CYS A 137 -12.01 -2.84 -6.83
CA CYS A 137 -13.21 -3.67 -6.75
C CYS A 137 -13.57 -4.31 -8.11
N LEU A 138 -13.45 -3.57 -9.21
CA LEU A 138 -13.74 -4.08 -10.55
C LEU A 138 -12.78 -5.21 -10.96
N ILE A 139 -11.48 -5.04 -10.70
CA ILE A 139 -10.49 -6.07 -11.03
C ILE A 139 -10.72 -7.32 -10.16
N ILE A 140 -10.95 -7.17 -8.85
CA ILE A 140 -11.23 -8.31 -7.95
C ILE A 140 -12.48 -9.06 -8.42
N ALA A 141 -13.57 -8.36 -8.75
CA ALA A 141 -14.79 -9.00 -9.22
C ALA A 141 -14.62 -9.72 -10.57
N ASN A 142 -13.66 -9.29 -11.40
CA ASN A 142 -13.34 -9.95 -12.66
C ASN A 142 -12.50 -11.21 -12.46
N ILE A 143 -11.47 -11.17 -11.61
CA ILE A 143 -10.57 -12.31 -11.38
C ILE A 143 -11.14 -13.35 -10.42
N ASN A 144 -12.03 -12.95 -9.50
CA ASN A 144 -12.68 -13.83 -8.55
C ASN A 144 -14.12 -13.37 -8.30
N GLN A 145 -15.05 -13.91 -9.09
CA GLN A 145 -16.46 -13.51 -9.06
C GLN A 145 -17.16 -13.84 -7.74
N GLU A 146 -16.76 -14.92 -7.06
CA GLU A 146 -17.32 -15.32 -5.77
C GLU A 146 -16.99 -14.27 -4.71
N ILE A 147 -15.71 -13.88 -4.61
CA ILE A 147 -15.27 -12.81 -3.70
C ILE A 147 -15.91 -11.48 -4.08
N GLY A 148 -15.93 -11.13 -5.38
CA GLY A 148 -16.50 -9.88 -5.86
C GLY A 148 -17.99 -9.70 -5.53
N LYS A 149 -18.75 -10.80 -5.42
CA LYS A 149 -20.17 -10.82 -5.03
C LYS A 149 -20.38 -11.04 -3.53
N SER A 150 -19.33 -11.37 -2.78
CA SER A 150 -19.41 -11.62 -1.35
C SER A 150 -19.90 -10.38 -0.62
N LEU A 151 -20.92 -10.56 0.22
CA LEU A 151 -21.46 -9.49 1.07
C LEU A 151 -20.36 -8.88 1.93
N LEU A 152 -19.44 -9.71 2.43
CA LEU A 152 -18.36 -9.26 3.31
C LEU A 152 -17.37 -8.36 2.56
N PHE A 153 -17.02 -8.71 1.32
CA PHE A 153 -16.19 -7.88 0.46
C PHE A 153 -16.84 -6.51 0.19
N VAL A 154 -18.12 -6.50 -0.15
CA VAL A 154 -18.88 -5.27 -0.39
C VAL A 154 -18.95 -4.41 0.88
N CYS A 155 -19.22 -5.02 2.05
CA CYS A 155 -19.26 -4.28 3.31
C CYS A 155 -17.91 -3.62 3.64
N VAL A 156 -16.80 -4.35 3.53
CA VAL A 156 -15.47 -3.80 3.87
C VAL A 156 -15.04 -2.71 2.89
N THR A 157 -15.31 -2.87 1.59
CA THR A 157 -15.00 -1.85 0.57
C THR A 157 -15.85 -0.59 0.75
N VAL A 158 -17.13 -0.72 1.08
CA VAL A 158 -18.00 0.42 1.43
C VAL A 158 -17.49 1.13 2.69
N ILE A 159 -17.13 0.40 3.74
CA ILE A 159 -16.53 0.98 4.96
C ILE A 159 -15.26 1.75 4.60
N THR A 160 -14.38 1.18 3.78
CA THR A 160 -13.16 1.84 3.31
C THR A 160 -13.48 3.14 2.56
N ALA A 161 -14.46 3.11 1.65
CA ALA A 161 -14.90 4.29 0.91
C ALA A 161 -15.45 5.40 1.83
N LEU A 162 -16.24 5.04 2.84
CA LEU A 162 -16.76 5.98 3.84
C LEU A 162 -15.62 6.61 4.64
N LEU A 163 -14.64 5.82 5.08
CA LEU A 163 -13.47 6.35 5.79
C LEU A 163 -12.67 7.32 4.91
N ILE A 164 -12.46 7.01 3.63
CA ILE A 164 -11.82 7.92 2.67
C ILE A 164 -12.62 9.24 2.55
N LEU A 165 -13.94 9.15 2.35
CA LEU A 165 -14.82 10.31 2.21
C LEU A 165 -14.77 11.23 3.44
N PHE A 166 -14.79 10.66 4.64
CA PHE A 166 -14.81 11.40 5.90
C PHE A 166 -13.42 11.80 6.44
N THR A 167 -12.35 11.48 5.71
CA THR A 167 -10.98 11.86 6.08
C THR A 167 -10.80 13.38 6.09
N ASN A 168 -10.14 13.92 7.11
CA ASN A 168 -9.67 15.30 7.16
C ASN A 168 -8.43 15.40 8.06
N SER A 169 -7.75 16.54 8.09
CA SER A 169 -6.52 16.75 8.86
C SER A 169 -6.73 16.72 10.38
N THR A 170 -7.98 16.89 10.86
CA THR A 170 -8.30 16.95 12.30
C THR A 170 -8.80 15.62 12.87
N ARG A 171 -8.92 14.56 12.06
CA ARG A 171 -9.34 13.24 12.53
C ARG A 171 -8.31 12.66 13.51
N SER A 172 -8.81 11.93 14.51
CA SER A 172 -7.98 11.29 15.52
C SER A 172 -7.15 10.14 14.93
N ILE A 173 -6.09 9.75 15.64
CA ILE A 173 -5.24 8.61 15.26
C ILE A 173 -6.05 7.31 15.10
N TYR A 174 -7.12 7.12 15.88
CA TYR A 174 -8.00 5.96 15.79
C TYR A 174 -8.75 5.88 14.45
N PHE A 175 -9.07 7.02 13.83
CA PHE A 175 -9.69 7.06 12.51
C PHE A 175 -8.74 6.51 11.44
N PHE A 176 -7.47 6.89 11.51
CA PHE A 176 -6.44 6.39 10.59
C PHE A 176 -6.07 4.94 10.88
N ALA A 177 -6.09 4.53 12.14
CA ALA A 177 -5.98 3.12 12.51
C ALA A 177 -7.12 2.28 11.94
N ALA A 178 -8.34 2.83 11.83
CA ALA A 178 -9.45 2.15 11.17
C ALA A 178 -9.23 2.00 9.66
N ILE A 179 -8.62 2.99 9.00
CA ILE A 179 -8.21 2.89 7.58
C ILE A 179 -7.16 1.79 7.40
N ASP A 180 -6.12 1.77 8.25
CA ASP A 180 -5.14 0.67 8.23
C ASP A 180 -5.79 -0.68 8.53
N GLY A 181 -6.80 -0.71 9.40
CA GLY A 181 -7.59 -1.90 9.69
C GLY A 181 -8.32 -2.47 8.48
N THR A 182 -8.75 -1.63 7.52
CA THR A 182 -9.43 -2.15 6.32
C THR A 182 -8.49 -2.93 5.40
N MET A 183 -7.19 -2.65 5.43
CA MET A 183 -6.18 -3.47 4.75
C MET A 183 -6.21 -4.92 5.25
N VAL A 184 -6.23 -5.10 6.58
CA VAL A 184 -6.28 -6.42 7.20
C VAL A 184 -7.59 -7.11 6.85
N LEU A 185 -8.72 -6.41 6.96
CA LEU A 185 -10.03 -6.97 6.63
C LEU A 185 -10.10 -7.42 5.18
N ILE A 186 -9.66 -6.59 4.22
CA ILE A 186 -9.62 -6.94 2.79
C ILE A 186 -8.75 -8.17 2.55
N GLY A 187 -7.57 -8.24 3.18
CA GLY A 187 -6.72 -9.44 3.10
C GLY A 187 -7.44 -10.68 3.61
N LEU A 188 -8.11 -10.60 4.76
CA LEU A 188 -8.89 -11.72 5.31
C LEU A 188 -10.02 -12.15 4.37
N VAL A 189 -10.77 -11.20 3.80
CA VAL A 189 -11.82 -11.52 2.83
C VAL A 189 -11.23 -12.23 1.61
N TYR A 190 -10.11 -11.71 1.12
CA TYR A 190 -9.54 -12.19 -0.15
C TYR A 190 -8.95 -13.60 -0.04
N PHE A 191 -8.29 -13.91 1.08
CA PHE A 191 -7.61 -15.20 1.25
C PHE A 191 -8.47 -16.29 1.92
N PHE A 192 -9.54 -15.92 2.63
CA PHE A 192 -10.39 -16.88 3.37
C PHE A 192 -11.89 -16.83 3.01
N GLY A 193 -12.31 -15.90 2.16
CA GLY A 193 -13.69 -15.79 1.65
C GLY A 193 -13.85 -16.51 0.33
#